data_AF-A2E8J9-F1
#
_entry.id   AF-A2E8J9-F1
#
_cell.length_a   1.000
_cell.length_b   1.000
_cell.length_c   1.000
_cell.angle_alpha   90.00
_cell.angle_beta   90.00
_cell.angle_gamma   90.00
#
_symmetry.space_group_name_H-M   'P 1'
#
loop_
_entity.id
_entity.type
_entity.pdbx_description
1 polymer ?
#
loop_
_entity_poly.entity_id
_entity_poly.type
_entity_poly.pdbx_seq_one_letter_code
_entity_poly.pdbx_strand_id
1 'polypeptide(L)'
;MNDREEFEQELQNLKIEFPNEKTFSLFRKATNSLIQNISAEDLVKKSKIVDLWRDLNLSNYQYLYLLNIVAGRSFNDISQYPVFPWVISDYKRQNFDVDDISFFRDFSKPLGAMNEKRFNNLLRSYEIVDDPMQKCLYRSNMSNPSSVCGYLIRTEPFTSLHIRLQDGKFDHPGRLFRSIISAWKSVSGLAGDYRELVPQFYSSRYFLLNSNHFDLGKNLKGKVVDDVELPNWCISSTDFIWKMRYALECPYVSQHINEWIDLVFGIFQRSEQHKNVYHPFSYHESLTDNLDEESLALLQNHCANFGCLPMKLFSQLHAQRTPRLRKSLTSRNTFDLSEQKKEKTIRSSTEKLPTLATSEKVINSSLLDNNPLSLIGNPILFENGVCVTNKGQIIKEIDNNPLILNDQSIKIPNESFCVVSGENYDILLSTEDDNC
;
A
#
# COMPACT_ATOMS: atom_id res chain seq x y z
N MET A 1 3.62 9.14 23.02
CA MET A 1 3.72 8.34 21.80
C MET A 1 2.44 8.49 21.00
N ASN A 2 2.37 7.95 19.79
CA ASN A 2 1.11 7.36 19.29
C ASN A 2 1.10 5.85 19.59
N ASP A 3 -0.05 5.21 19.49
CA ASP A 3 -0.26 3.81 19.91
C ASP A 3 0.75 2.83 19.24
N ARG A 4 1.23 3.17 18.04
CA ARG A 4 2.27 2.41 17.33
C ARG A 4 3.66 2.60 17.94
N GLU A 5 4.05 3.82 18.28
CA GLU A 5 5.32 4.08 18.98
C GLU A 5 5.31 3.49 20.39
N GLU A 6 4.16 3.52 21.06
CA GLU A 6 3.94 2.88 22.37
C GLU A 6 4.17 1.37 22.23
N PHE A 7 3.47 0.72 21.28
CA PHE A 7 3.63 -0.71 20.97
C PHE A 7 5.04 -1.10 20.49
N GLU A 8 5.68 -0.32 19.61
CA GLU A 8 7.06 -0.57 19.17
C GLU A 8 8.06 -0.41 20.33
N GLN A 9 7.82 0.49 21.27
CA GLN A 9 8.66 0.70 22.46
C GLN A 9 8.37 -0.33 23.57
N GLU A 10 7.13 -0.79 23.73
CA GLU A 10 6.77 -1.94 24.57
C GLU A 10 7.44 -3.23 24.08
N LEU A 11 7.41 -3.51 22.78
CA LEU A 11 8.08 -4.68 22.20
C LEU A 11 9.61 -4.66 22.45
N GLN A 12 10.23 -3.48 22.39
CA GLN A 12 11.64 -3.29 22.79
C GLN A 12 11.84 -3.49 24.30
N ASN A 13 10.97 -2.93 25.15
CA ASN A 13 11.03 -3.07 26.61
C ASN A 13 10.85 -4.53 27.08
N LEU A 14 9.97 -5.28 26.42
CA LEU A 14 9.74 -6.72 26.63
C LEU A 14 10.91 -7.59 26.13
N LYS A 15 11.88 -7.01 25.41
CA LYS A 15 12.98 -7.69 24.72
C LYS A 15 12.52 -8.80 23.78
N ILE A 16 11.37 -8.59 23.12
CA ILE A 16 10.88 -9.50 22.09
C ILE A 16 11.63 -9.17 20.80
N GLU A 17 12.83 -9.72 20.69
CA GLU A 17 13.37 -10.05 19.38
C GLU A 17 12.33 -10.92 18.65
N PHE A 18 11.97 -10.59 17.41
CA PHE A 18 11.06 -11.40 16.59
C PHE A 18 11.88 -12.42 15.79
N PRO A 19 12.08 -13.66 16.26
CA PRO A 19 13.13 -14.50 15.73
C PRO A 19 12.57 -15.32 14.55
N ASN A 20 12.82 -14.82 13.34
CA ASN A 20 12.40 -15.40 12.06
C ASN A 20 10.89 -15.27 11.74
N GLU A 21 10.56 -15.62 10.49
CA GLU A 21 9.19 -15.76 9.96
C GLU A 21 8.25 -16.60 10.86
N LYS A 22 8.81 -17.50 11.67
CA LYS A 22 8.08 -18.39 12.58
C LYS A 22 7.12 -17.62 13.50
N THR A 23 7.53 -16.47 14.04
CA THR A 23 6.68 -15.68 14.95
C THR A 23 5.45 -15.12 14.24
N PHE A 24 5.62 -14.50 13.07
CA PHE A 24 4.48 -14.04 12.26
C PHE A 24 3.65 -15.19 11.67
N SER A 25 4.27 -16.34 11.40
CA SER A 25 3.56 -17.58 11.01
C SER A 25 2.66 -18.09 12.14
N LEU A 26 3.13 -18.07 13.40
CA LEU A 26 2.35 -18.42 14.57
C LEU A 26 1.18 -17.45 14.80
N PHE A 27 1.43 -16.13 14.80
CA PHE A 27 0.37 -15.14 14.95
C PHE A 27 -0.70 -15.28 13.86
N ARG A 28 -0.31 -15.36 12.58
CA ARG A 28 -1.29 -15.48 11.48
C ARG A 28 -2.04 -16.82 11.50
N LYS A 29 -1.43 -17.91 11.98
CA LYS A 29 -2.15 -19.18 12.23
C LYS A 29 -3.17 -19.04 13.35
N ALA A 30 -2.82 -18.35 14.44
CA ALA A 30 -3.73 -18.12 15.56
C ALA A 30 -4.93 -17.26 15.18
N THR A 31 -4.72 -16.18 14.41
CA THR A 31 -5.78 -15.30 13.90
C THR A 31 -6.51 -15.83 12.66
N ASN A 32 -6.25 -17.08 12.25
CA ASN A 32 -6.72 -17.70 10.99
C ASN A 32 -6.56 -16.79 9.75
N SER A 33 -5.54 -15.93 9.75
CA SER A 33 -5.31 -14.92 8.72
C SER A 33 -4.59 -15.55 7.53
N LEU A 34 -5.01 -15.16 6.32
CA LEU A 34 -4.46 -15.69 5.06
C LEU A 34 -2.94 -15.46 4.98
N ILE A 35 -2.18 -16.52 5.21
CA ILE A 35 -0.71 -16.50 5.11
C ILE A 35 -0.32 -16.64 3.64
N GLN A 36 0.39 -15.65 3.11
CA GLN A 36 1.21 -15.88 1.92
C GLN A 36 2.33 -16.86 2.29
N ASN A 37 2.14 -18.13 1.93
CA ASN A 37 3.05 -19.25 2.18
C ASN A 37 3.76 -19.73 0.90
N ILE A 38 3.83 -18.85 -0.10
CA ILE A 38 4.36 -19.07 -1.45
C ILE A 38 5.04 -17.79 -1.95
N SER A 39 5.90 -17.92 -2.96
CA SER A 39 6.56 -16.78 -3.59
C SER A 39 5.54 -15.76 -4.13
N ALA A 40 5.95 -14.50 -4.25
CA ALA A 40 5.11 -13.47 -4.83
C ALA A 40 4.73 -13.79 -6.30
N GLU A 41 5.69 -14.32 -7.07
CA GLU A 41 5.45 -14.81 -8.44
C GLU A 41 4.40 -15.95 -8.49
N ASP A 42 4.45 -16.91 -7.56
CA ASP A 42 3.43 -17.97 -7.47
C ASP A 42 2.06 -17.46 -7.02
N LEU A 43 2.02 -16.43 -6.15
CA LEU A 43 0.77 -15.81 -5.72
C LEU A 43 0.10 -15.07 -6.88
N VAL A 44 0.85 -14.34 -7.72
CA VAL A 44 0.33 -13.74 -8.96
C VAL A 44 -0.24 -14.82 -9.90
N LYS A 45 0.50 -15.91 -10.13
CA LYS A 45 0.08 -17.03 -10.98
C LYS A 45 -1.20 -17.70 -10.47
N LYS A 46 -1.26 -18.07 -9.19
CA LYS A 46 -2.40 -18.80 -8.60
C LYS A 46 -3.66 -17.94 -8.44
N SER A 47 -3.51 -16.64 -8.16
CA SER A 47 -4.64 -15.71 -8.03
C SER A 47 -5.26 -15.27 -9.35
N LYS A 48 -4.60 -15.53 -10.49
CA LYS A 48 -5.05 -15.17 -11.85
C LYS A 48 -5.32 -13.67 -12.06
N ILE A 49 -4.75 -12.79 -11.23
CA ILE A 49 -4.97 -11.34 -11.34
C ILE A 49 -4.57 -10.78 -12.71
N VAL A 50 -3.56 -11.38 -13.36
CA VAL A 50 -3.12 -11.03 -14.72
C VAL A 50 -4.24 -11.25 -15.73
N ASP A 51 -4.85 -12.44 -15.71
CA ASP A 51 -5.94 -12.79 -16.63
C ASP A 51 -7.21 -11.99 -16.33
N LEU A 52 -7.57 -11.82 -15.06
CA LEU A 52 -8.69 -10.96 -14.66
C LEU A 52 -8.53 -9.51 -15.13
N TRP A 53 -7.31 -8.97 -15.14
CA TRP A 53 -7.03 -7.65 -15.70
C TRP A 53 -7.09 -7.62 -17.24
N ARG A 54 -6.48 -8.62 -17.91
CA ARG A 54 -6.51 -8.76 -19.38
C ARG A 54 -7.93 -8.90 -19.92
N ASP A 55 -8.76 -9.72 -19.27
CA ASP A 55 -10.16 -10.00 -19.60
C ASP A 55 -11.13 -8.89 -19.13
N LEU A 56 -10.59 -7.74 -18.72
CA LEU A 56 -11.31 -6.52 -18.35
C LEU A 56 -12.12 -6.58 -17.04
N ASN A 57 -11.97 -7.64 -16.23
CA ASN A 57 -12.64 -7.81 -14.94
C ASN A 57 -12.02 -6.97 -13.80
N LEU A 58 -10.75 -6.58 -13.91
CA LEU A 58 -10.08 -5.62 -13.00
C LEU A 58 -9.70 -4.34 -13.74
N SER A 59 -9.94 -3.16 -13.16
CA SER A 59 -9.45 -1.87 -13.67
C SER A 59 -7.91 -1.79 -13.63
N ASN A 60 -7.29 -0.91 -14.43
CA ASN A 60 -5.83 -0.69 -14.41
C ASN A 60 -5.36 -0.32 -12.99
N TYR A 61 -6.08 0.57 -12.30
CA TYR A 61 -5.82 0.89 -10.89
C TYR A 61 -5.96 -0.31 -9.95
N GLN A 62 -7.01 -1.13 -10.10
CA GLN A 62 -7.20 -2.31 -9.25
C GLN A 62 -6.06 -3.31 -9.45
N TYR A 63 -5.61 -3.50 -10.68
CA TYR A 63 -4.50 -4.37 -11.01
C TYR A 63 -3.17 -3.84 -10.44
N LEU A 64 -2.85 -2.56 -10.67
CA LEU A 64 -1.68 -1.89 -10.10
C LEU A 64 -1.67 -1.92 -8.56
N TYR A 65 -2.83 -1.77 -7.92
CA TYR A 65 -2.97 -1.95 -6.47
C TYR A 65 -2.61 -3.37 -6.04
N LEU A 66 -3.17 -4.39 -6.70
CA LEU A 66 -2.91 -5.79 -6.36
C LEU A 66 -1.45 -6.20 -6.61
N LEU A 67 -0.82 -5.72 -7.70
CA LEU A 67 0.61 -5.92 -7.94
C LEU A 67 1.46 -5.31 -6.81
N ASN A 68 1.13 -4.10 -6.33
CA ASN A 68 1.83 -3.49 -5.20
C ASN A 68 1.72 -4.35 -3.94
N ILE A 69 0.53 -4.79 -3.55
CA ILE A 69 0.33 -5.62 -2.35
C ILE A 69 1.08 -6.96 -2.47
N VAL A 70 0.98 -7.66 -3.61
CA VAL A 70 1.69 -8.94 -3.81
C VAL A 70 3.21 -8.77 -3.88
N ALA A 71 3.69 -7.60 -4.32
CA ALA A 71 5.11 -7.23 -4.28
C ALA A 71 5.60 -6.71 -2.91
N GLY A 72 4.81 -6.89 -1.84
CA GLY A 72 5.16 -6.53 -0.46
C GLY A 72 4.94 -5.07 -0.08
N ARG A 73 4.39 -4.23 -0.96
CA ARG A 73 4.14 -2.82 -0.66
C ARG A 73 2.95 -2.65 0.29
N SER A 74 3.02 -1.70 1.21
CA SER A 74 2.03 -1.52 2.27
C SER A 74 1.77 -0.04 2.56
N PHE A 75 0.53 0.31 2.88
CA PHE A 75 0.18 1.65 3.35
C PHE A 75 0.69 1.93 4.78
N ASN A 76 1.09 0.89 5.52
CA ASN A 76 1.56 0.98 6.90
C ASN A 76 3.08 1.24 7.00
N ASP A 77 3.81 1.21 5.87
CA ASP A 77 5.24 1.47 5.79
C ASP A 77 5.52 2.44 4.65
N ILE A 78 5.96 3.66 5.00
CA ILE A 78 6.28 4.72 4.04
C ILE A 78 7.57 4.46 3.24
N SER A 79 8.43 3.52 3.66
CA SER A 79 9.60 3.07 2.88
C SER A 79 9.23 2.05 1.82
N GLN A 80 8.11 1.33 2.03
CA GLN A 80 7.54 0.34 1.12
C GLN A 80 6.14 0.76 0.64
N TYR A 81 5.92 2.07 0.45
CA TYR A 81 4.62 2.58 0.06
C TYR A 81 4.27 2.19 -1.39
N PRO A 82 3.00 1.84 -1.69
CA PRO A 82 2.57 1.50 -3.04
C PRO A 82 2.92 2.57 -4.08
N VAL A 83 3.41 2.12 -5.23
CA VAL A 83 3.88 2.97 -6.33
C VAL A 83 2.97 2.86 -7.54
N PHE A 84 2.62 4.00 -8.12
CA PHE A 84 1.77 4.16 -9.29
C PHE A 84 2.50 4.99 -10.36
N PRO A 85 2.30 4.71 -11.65
CA PRO A 85 2.97 5.45 -12.72
C PRO A 85 2.41 6.87 -12.82
N TRP A 86 3.26 7.86 -13.14
CA TRP A 86 2.79 9.04 -13.89
C TRP A 86 2.17 8.57 -15.21
N VAL A 87 1.06 9.16 -15.64
CA VAL A 87 0.36 8.79 -16.89
C VAL A 87 0.42 9.90 -17.94
N ILE A 88 0.15 11.14 -17.53
CA ILE A 88 0.10 12.32 -18.42
C ILE A 88 1.50 12.96 -18.47
N SER A 89 1.87 13.50 -19.63
CA SER A 89 3.15 14.17 -19.88
C SER A 89 3.05 15.68 -20.13
N ASP A 90 1.83 16.23 -20.34
CA ASP A 90 1.61 17.67 -20.43
C ASP A 90 0.51 18.19 -19.47
N TYR A 91 0.96 18.63 -18.30
CA TYR A 91 0.13 19.32 -17.30
C TYR A 91 -0.03 20.83 -17.54
N LYS A 92 0.54 21.39 -18.63
CA LYS A 92 0.38 22.82 -19.01
C LYS A 92 -0.66 23.05 -20.09
N ARG A 93 -0.99 22.03 -20.90
CA ARG A 93 -2.04 22.05 -21.93
C ARG A 93 -3.34 22.69 -21.38
N GLN A 94 -4.07 23.41 -22.23
CA GLN A 94 -5.36 23.99 -21.84
C GLN A 94 -6.49 22.95 -21.84
N ASN A 95 -6.40 21.96 -22.73
CA ASN A 95 -7.38 20.90 -22.88
C ASN A 95 -6.86 19.60 -22.27
N PHE A 96 -7.73 18.83 -21.62
CA PHE A 96 -7.50 17.44 -21.26
C PHE A 96 -8.00 16.56 -22.40
N ASP A 97 -7.11 15.76 -22.99
CA ASP A 97 -7.36 15.04 -24.25
C ASP A 97 -6.68 13.67 -24.18
N VAL A 98 -7.47 12.59 -24.20
CA VAL A 98 -6.97 11.21 -24.05
C VAL A 98 -6.92 10.44 -25.38
N ASP A 99 -7.36 11.05 -26.47
CA ASP A 99 -7.24 10.49 -27.82
C ASP A 99 -5.93 10.98 -28.49
N ASP A 100 -5.36 12.09 -28.04
CA ASP A 100 -4.01 12.55 -28.40
C ASP A 100 -2.92 11.78 -27.64
N ILE A 101 -2.20 10.92 -28.36
CA ILE A 101 -1.07 10.12 -27.84
C ILE A 101 0.03 10.99 -27.20
N SER A 102 0.25 12.22 -27.68
CA SER A 102 1.29 13.11 -27.15
C SER A 102 0.98 13.63 -25.73
N PHE A 103 -0.25 13.46 -25.24
CA PHE A 103 -0.64 13.81 -23.87
C PHE A 103 -0.12 12.81 -22.82
N PHE A 104 0.29 11.61 -23.23
CA PHE A 104 0.78 10.56 -22.34
C PHE A 104 2.31 10.56 -22.25
N ARG A 105 2.86 9.93 -21.20
CA ARG A 105 4.29 9.61 -21.17
C ARG A 105 4.57 8.30 -21.89
N ASP A 106 5.83 8.14 -22.27
CA ASP A 106 6.41 6.87 -22.67
C ASP A 106 6.43 5.92 -21.45
N PHE A 107 5.84 4.73 -21.58
CA PHE A 107 5.80 3.73 -20.51
C PHE A 107 7.02 2.80 -20.52
N SER A 108 7.68 2.63 -21.67
CA SER A 108 8.91 1.84 -21.86
C SER A 108 10.18 2.46 -21.23
N LYS A 109 10.09 3.70 -20.73
CA LYS A 109 11.20 4.45 -20.14
C LYS A 109 10.96 4.75 -18.64
N PRO A 110 11.96 4.53 -17.76
CA PRO A 110 11.92 5.06 -16.40
C PRO A 110 12.07 6.59 -16.42
N LEU A 111 11.50 7.28 -15.42
CA LEU A 111 11.45 8.75 -15.37
C LEU A 111 12.81 9.42 -15.62
N GLY A 112 13.88 8.92 -14.99
CA GLY A 112 15.24 9.45 -15.18
C GLY A 112 15.68 9.52 -16.64
N ALA A 113 15.28 8.54 -17.46
CA ALA A 113 15.59 8.42 -18.88
C ALA A 113 14.67 9.24 -19.81
N MET A 114 13.58 9.85 -19.31
CA MET A 114 12.66 10.68 -20.10
C MET A 114 13.30 11.96 -20.67
N ASN A 115 14.43 12.40 -20.12
CA ASN A 115 15.14 13.59 -20.56
C ASN A 115 16.56 13.20 -21.00
N GLU A 116 16.85 13.26 -22.29
CA GLU A 116 18.13 12.81 -22.86
C GLU A 116 19.34 13.54 -22.25
N LYS A 117 19.24 14.85 -22.01
CA LYS A 117 20.34 15.62 -21.41
C LYS A 117 20.59 15.21 -19.95
N ARG A 118 19.54 14.87 -19.19
CA ARG A 118 19.71 14.30 -17.84
C ARG A 118 20.28 12.88 -17.93
N PHE A 119 19.73 12.03 -18.78
CA PHE A 119 20.19 10.65 -18.95
C PHE A 119 21.67 10.58 -19.33
N ASN A 120 22.13 11.42 -20.27
CA ASN A 120 23.53 11.45 -20.68
C ASN A 120 24.48 11.95 -19.56
N ASN A 121 23.99 12.71 -18.58
CA ASN A 121 24.76 13.04 -17.38
C ASN A 121 24.82 11.85 -16.42
N LEU A 122 23.71 11.12 -16.23
CA LEU A 122 23.68 9.92 -15.39
C LEU A 122 24.53 8.79 -15.96
N LEU A 123 24.53 8.61 -17.28
CA LEU A 123 25.36 7.62 -17.97
C LEU A 123 26.85 7.91 -17.75
N ARG A 124 27.30 9.17 -17.87
CA ARG A 124 28.69 9.55 -17.52
C ARG A 124 29.04 9.23 -16.07
N SER A 125 28.13 9.51 -15.13
CA SER A 125 28.33 9.15 -13.72
C SER A 125 28.34 7.63 -13.48
N TYR A 126 27.63 6.85 -14.29
CA TYR A 126 27.61 5.39 -14.24
C TYR A 126 28.88 4.77 -14.84
N GLU A 127 29.37 5.34 -15.95
CA GLU A 127 30.58 4.93 -16.64
C GLU A 127 31.84 5.15 -15.78
N ILE A 128 31.91 6.27 -15.05
CA ILE A 128 33.07 6.65 -14.21
C ILE A 128 33.13 5.92 -12.86
N VAL A 129 32.04 5.29 -12.40
CA VAL A 129 32.02 4.55 -11.13
C VAL A 129 32.43 3.09 -11.36
N ASP A 130 33.66 2.73 -11.00
CA ASP A 130 34.16 1.36 -11.10
C ASP A 130 33.62 0.43 -10.00
N ASP A 131 33.38 0.96 -8.79
CA ASP A 131 32.90 0.18 -7.64
C ASP A 131 31.48 -0.40 -7.88
N PRO A 132 31.33 -1.74 -7.96
CA PRO A 132 30.03 -2.39 -8.19
C PRO A 132 28.98 -2.10 -7.12
N MET A 133 29.38 -1.75 -5.89
CA MET A 133 28.44 -1.39 -4.81
C MET A 133 27.87 0.03 -4.99
N GLN A 134 28.52 0.87 -5.80
CA GLN A 134 28.11 2.25 -6.08
C GLN A 134 27.59 2.46 -7.51
N LYS A 135 27.82 1.50 -8.41
CA LYS A 135 27.53 1.61 -9.85
C LYS A 135 26.03 1.52 -10.15
N CYS A 136 25.38 2.69 -10.26
CA CYS A 136 23.95 2.80 -10.55
C CYS A 136 23.61 4.11 -11.30
N LEU A 137 22.49 4.10 -12.03
CA LEU A 137 21.91 5.30 -12.65
C LEU A 137 21.08 6.11 -11.63
N TYR A 138 20.42 5.41 -10.70
CA TYR A 138 19.48 6.01 -9.75
C TYR A 138 19.83 5.66 -8.30
N ARG A 139 20.43 6.63 -7.59
CA ARG A 139 20.81 6.50 -6.17
C ARG A 139 19.63 6.56 -5.21
N SER A 140 18.56 7.26 -5.59
CA SER A 140 17.28 7.31 -4.86
C SER A 140 16.20 6.60 -5.68
N ASN A 141 15.31 5.90 -4.98
CA ASN A 141 14.26 5.09 -5.57
C ASN A 141 13.05 5.93 -5.99
N MET A 142 12.23 5.39 -6.88
CA MET A 142 11.02 6.05 -7.40
C MET A 142 9.91 6.19 -6.35
N SER A 143 9.96 5.41 -5.26
CA SER A 143 9.14 5.55 -4.05
C SER A 143 10.06 5.45 -2.83
N ASN A 144 9.92 6.39 -1.88
CA ASN A 144 10.71 6.48 -0.63
C ASN A 144 9.97 7.40 0.38
N PRO A 145 10.30 7.37 1.69
CA PRO A 145 9.54 8.08 2.73
C PRO A 145 9.39 9.58 2.47
N SER A 146 10.49 10.26 2.13
CA SER A 146 10.51 11.70 1.82
C SER A 146 9.64 12.06 0.61
N SER A 147 9.42 11.12 -0.31
CA SER A 147 8.52 11.29 -1.46
C SER A 147 7.05 11.14 -1.06
N VAL A 148 6.74 10.12 -0.25
CA VAL A 148 5.39 9.82 0.23
C VAL A 148 4.89 10.95 1.14
N CYS A 149 5.67 11.29 2.18
CA CYS A 149 5.39 12.41 3.07
C CYS A 149 5.37 13.74 2.30
N GLY A 150 6.31 13.94 1.36
CA GLY A 150 6.36 15.14 0.52
C GLY A 150 5.11 15.35 -0.35
N TYR A 151 4.52 14.29 -0.93
CA TYR A 151 3.26 14.38 -1.65
C TYR A 151 2.06 14.56 -0.70
N LEU A 152 2.04 13.83 0.41
CA LEU A 152 0.88 13.72 1.31
C LEU A 152 0.91 14.72 2.49
N ILE A 153 1.83 15.69 2.50
CA ILE A 153 2.10 16.69 3.56
C ILE A 153 0.90 17.51 4.08
N ARG A 154 -0.25 17.47 3.39
CA ARG A 154 -1.50 18.16 3.82
C ARG A 154 -2.47 17.25 4.58
N THR A 155 -2.16 15.96 4.70
CA THR A 155 -3.00 14.94 5.32
C THR A 155 -2.22 14.19 6.39
N GLU A 156 -2.76 14.11 7.61
CA GLU A 156 -2.18 13.26 8.65
C GLU A 156 -2.33 11.77 8.32
N PRO A 157 -1.44 10.88 8.80
CA PRO A 157 -0.25 11.16 9.64
C PRO A 157 0.96 11.70 8.86
N PHE A 158 0.85 11.94 7.56
CA PHE A 158 1.99 12.29 6.70
C PHE A 158 2.52 13.71 6.96
N THR A 159 1.70 14.62 7.47
CA THR A 159 2.17 15.93 7.97
C THR A 159 3.13 15.76 9.14
N SER A 160 2.72 15.02 10.17
CA SER A 160 3.54 14.72 11.35
C SER A 160 4.81 13.93 11.00
N LEU A 161 4.71 12.98 10.07
CA LEU A 161 5.86 12.22 9.55
C LEU A 161 6.83 13.11 8.74
N HIS A 162 6.32 14.06 7.93
CA HIS A 162 7.15 15.05 7.24
C HIS A 162 7.92 15.91 8.24
N ILE A 163 7.25 16.42 9.28
CA ILE A 163 7.84 17.26 10.34
C ILE A 163 8.97 16.50 11.06
N ARG A 164 8.79 15.21 11.34
CA ARG A 164 9.81 14.35 11.93
C ARG A 164 11.01 14.12 11.02
N LEU A 165 10.78 13.92 9.73
CA LEU A 165 11.84 13.76 8.72
C LEU A 165 12.63 15.06 8.43
N GLN A 166 12.26 16.19 9.05
CA GLN A 166 12.81 17.52 8.75
C GLN A 166 13.11 18.33 10.02
N ASP A 167 13.67 17.66 11.05
CA ASP A 167 14.14 18.26 12.30
C ASP A 167 13.06 19.06 13.07
N GLY A 168 11.84 18.53 13.14
CA GLY A 168 10.76 19.08 13.96
C GLY A 168 10.00 20.26 13.34
N LYS A 169 10.06 20.44 12.01
CA LYS A 169 9.42 21.55 11.29
C LYS A 169 9.10 21.16 9.83
N PHE A 170 8.37 22.01 9.12
CA PHE A 170 8.21 21.85 7.67
C PHE A 170 9.52 22.11 6.91
N ASP A 171 9.66 21.48 5.73
CA ASP A 171 10.78 21.75 4.84
C ASP A 171 10.61 23.15 4.19
N HIS A 172 11.73 23.72 3.74
CA HIS A 172 11.80 25.01 3.07
C HIS A 172 10.71 25.15 1.97
N PRO A 173 9.84 26.19 2.02
CA PRO A 173 8.65 26.30 1.14
C PRO A 173 8.93 26.27 -0.37
N GLY A 174 10.17 26.55 -0.78
CA GLY A 174 10.61 26.41 -2.18
C GLY A 174 10.75 24.97 -2.68
N ARG A 175 10.84 23.98 -1.78
CA ARG A 175 10.97 22.54 -2.08
C ARG A 175 9.66 21.76 -1.95
N LEU A 176 8.71 22.26 -1.13
CA LEU A 176 7.44 21.60 -0.84
C LEU A 176 6.61 21.29 -2.09
N PHE A 177 5.86 20.18 -2.04
CA PHE A 177 4.88 19.85 -3.07
C PHE A 177 3.73 20.87 -3.04
N ARG A 178 3.71 21.74 -4.06
CA ARG A 178 2.79 22.88 -4.16
C ARG A 178 2.11 23.00 -5.52
N SER A 179 2.39 22.11 -6.47
CA SER A 179 2.03 22.29 -7.88
C SER A 179 2.24 21.01 -8.68
N ILE A 180 1.20 20.52 -9.36
CA ILE A 180 1.28 19.35 -10.26
C ILE A 180 2.26 19.63 -11.41
N ILE A 181 2.14 20.81 -12.02
CA ILE A 181 2.99 21.26 -13.14
C ILE A 181 4.47 21.34 -12.71
N SER A 182 4.73 21.80 -11.48
CA SER A 182 6.11 21.90 -10.97
C SER A 182 6.69 20.53 -10.59
N ALA A 183 5.87 19.63 -10.02
CA ALA A 183 6.26 18.26 -9.71
C ALA A 183 6.61 17.48 -10.98
N TRP A 184 5.75 17.52 -12.01
CA TRP A 184 6.04 16.90 -13.30
C TRP A 184 7.31 17.49 -13.93
N LYS A 185 7.49 18.81 -13.92
CA LYS A 185 8.72 19.47 -14.43
C LYS A 185 9.98 19.02 -13.67
N SER A 186 9.86 18.65 -12.40
CA SER A 186 10.98 18.09 -11.63
C SER A 186 11.36 16.71 -12.16
N VAL A 187 10.40 15.77 -12.18
CA VAL A 187 10.64 14.37 -12.57
C VAL A 187 10.94 14.16 -14.06
N SER A 188 10.48 15.05 -14.94
CA SER A 188 10.76 15.03 -16.40
C SER A 188 11.90 15.97 -16.84
N GLY A 189 12.47 16.74 -15.91
CA GLY A 189 13.41 17.81 -16.20
C GLY A 189 14.89 17.39 -16.13
N LEU A 190 15.71 18.33 -15.68
CA LEU A 190 17.15 18.14 -15.41
C LEU A 190 17.45 17.88 -13.93
N ALA A 191 16.44 17.86 -13.06
CA ALA A 191 16.62 17.58 -11.63
C ALA A 191 16.91 16.08 -11.41
N GLY A 192 17.66 15.78 -10.35
CA GLY A 192 17.90 14.42 -9.85
C GLY A 192 16.67 13.84 -9.12
N ASP A 193 15.50 13.97 -9.75
CA ASP A 193 14.19 13.60 -9.21
C ASP A 193 13.57 12.54 -10.14
N TYR A 194 13.27 11.38 -9.57
CA TYR A 194 12.82 10.16 -10.29
C TYR A 194 11.54 9.58 -9.70
N ARG A 195 10.79 10.39 -8.94
CA ARG A 195 9.64 9.94 -8.16
C ARG A 195 8.44 9.61 -9.04
N GLU A 196 7.99 8.36 -8.96
CA GLU A 196 6.68 7.94 -9.44
C GLU A 196 5.58 8.39 -8.45
N LEU A 197 4.32 8.18 -8.78
CA LEU A 197 3.18 8.65 -7.99
C LEU A 197 2.79 7.69 -6.87
N VAL A 198 2.05 8.22 -5.89
CA VAL A 198 1.32 7.43 -4.88
C VAL A 198 -0.14 7.22 -5.32
N PRO A 199 -0.85 6.17 -4.85
CA PRO A 199 -2.18 5.81 -5.35
C PRO A 199 -3.23 6.92 -5.23
N GLN A 200 -3.05 7.84 -4.28
CA GLN A 200 -3.96 8.96 -4.00
C GLN A 200 -4.19 9.84 -5.24
N PHE A 201 -3.20 9.99 -6.13
CA PHE A 201 -3.36 10.71 -7.41
C PHE A 201 -4.48 10.15 -8.32
N TYR A 202 -4.97 8.94 -8.03
CA TYR A 202 -5.99 8.21 -8.79
C TYR A 202 -7.21 7.80 -7.93
N SER A 203 -7.30 8.28 -6.68
CA SER A 203 -8.34 7.86 -5.72
C SER A 203 -8.74 8.86 -4.63
N SER A 204 -7.93 9.88 -4.29
CA SER A 204 -8.20 10.80 -3.17
C SER A 204 -7.84 12.24 -3.50
N ARG A 205 -8.78 13.17 -3.31
CA ARG A 205 -8.55 14.61 -3.55
C ARG A 205 -7.87 15.34 -2.38
N TYR A 206 -7.82 14.73 -1.20
CA TYR A 206 -7.57 15.44 0.05
C TYR A 206 -6.11 15.92 0.19
N PHE A 207 -5.13 15.17 -0.31
CA PHE A 207 -3.71 15.56 -0.29
C PHE A 207 -3.39 16.83 -1.11
N LEU A 208 -4.34 17.28 -1.95
CA LEU A 208 -4.24 18.49 -2.76
C LEU A 208 -4.72 19.75 -2.03
N LEU A 209 -5.41 19.60 -0.89
CA LEU A 209 -6.11 20.67 -0.18
C LEU A 209 -5.48 20.91 1.20
N ASN A 210 -5.17 22.14 1.56
CA ASN A 210 -4.64 22.51 2.87
C ASN A 210 -5.77 22.70 3.90
N SER A 211 -6.66 21.71 4.03
CA SER A 211 -7.89 21.81 4.83
C SER A 211 -7.65 21.95 6.34
N ASN A 212 -6.43 21.68 6.81
CA ASN A 212 -5.99 21.91 8.19
C ASN A 212 -5.32 23.28 8.40
N HIS A 213 -5.21 24.10 7.34
CA HIS A 213 -4.59 25.43 7.33
C HIS A 213 -3.16 25.46 7.88
N PHE A 214 -2.35 24.47 7.54
CA PHE A 214 -0.93 24.41 7.94
C PHE A 214 -0.15 25.60 7.37
N ASP A 215 0.74 26.21 8.16
CA ASP A 215 1.70 27.19 7.65
C ASP A 215 2.84 26.49 6.89
N LEU A 216 2.60 26.26 5.61
CA LEU A 216 3.61 25.75 4.66
C LEU A 216 4.53 26.89 4.14
N GLY A 217 4.47 28.08 4.74
CA GLY A 217 5.33 29.23 4.48
C GLY A 217 5.14 29.90 3.12
N LYS A 218 6.15 30.68 2.71
CA LYS A 218 6.16 31.43 1.44
C LYS A 218 7.32 31.00 0.57
N ASN A 219 7.06 30.72 -0.71
CA ASN A 219 8.09 30.33 -1.66
C ASN A 219 8.98 31.53 -2.06
N LEU A 220 10.04 31.27 -2.85
CA LEU A 220 11.03 32.26 -3.29
C LEU A 220 10.47 33.47 -4.08
N LYS A 221 9.18 33.48 -4.44
CA LYS A 221 8.47 34.62 -5.04
C LYS A 221 7.50 35.32 -4.08
N GLY A 222 7.57 35.03 -2.79
CA GLY A 222 6.68 35.59 -1.76
C GLY A 222 5.26 35.00 -1.73
N LYS A 223 4.87 34.17 -2.70
CA LYS A 223 3.56 33.49 -2.71
C LYS A 223 3.53 32.43 -1.60
N VAL A 224 2.47 32.46 -0.78
CA VAL A 224 2.14 31.44 0.22
C VAL A 224 2.01 30.06 -0.45
N VAL A 225 2.51 29.03 0.22
CA VAL A 225 2.24 27.63 -0.12
C VAL A 225 0.99 27.22 0.66
N ASP A 226 -0.01 26.72 -0.05
CA ASP A 226 -1.33 26.40 0.51
C ASP A 226 -1.90 25.20 -0.28
N ASP A 227 -3.10 25.27 -0.83
CA ASP A 227 -3.61 24.31 -1.83
C ASP A 227 -2.61 24.07 -3.00
N VAL A 228 -2.64 22.85 -3.57
CA VAL A 228 -1.77 22.44 -4.67
C VAL A 228 -2.22 23.09 -5.98
N GLU A 229 -1.32 23.81 -6.67
CA GLU A 229 -1.57 24.38 -7.99
C GLU A 229 -1.87 23.26 -9.02
N LEU A 230 -3.12 23.20 -9.48
CA LEU A 230 -3.61 22.20 -10.43
C LEU A 230 -3.32 22.59 -11.90
N PRO A 231 -3.41 21.64 -12.85
CA PRO A 231 -3.36 21.91 -14.29
C PRO A 231 -4.48 22.84 -14.77
N ASN A 232 -4.24 23.59 -15.85
CA ASN A 232 -5.24 24.50 -16.45
C ASN A 232 -6.53 23.77 -16.87
N TRP A 233 -6.43 22.50 -17.26
CA TRP A 233 -7.56 21.65 -17.62
C TRP A 233 -8.39 21.14 -16.43
N CYS A 234 -8.09 21.55 -15.18
CA CYS A 234 -8.83 21.21 -13.98
C CYS A 234 -9.68 22.38 -13.45
N ILE A 235 -10.93 22.10 -13.06
CA ILE A 235 -11.78 23.07 -12.34
C ILE A 235 -11.78 22.87 -10.82
N SER A 236 -11.30 21.72 -10.32
CA SER A 236 -11.20 21.41 -8.87
C SER A 236 -10.26 20.24 -8.61
N SER A 237 -9.92 20.01 -7.34
CA SER A 237 -9.17 18.80 -6.92
C SER A 237 -9.94 17.50 -7.17
N THR A 238 -11.27 17.52 -7.06
CA THR A 238 -12.13 16.37 -7.41
C THR A 238 -12.05 16.06 -8.91
N ASP A 239 -12.13 17.09 -9.74
CA ASP A 239 -12.03 16.99 -11.20
C ASP A 239 -10.63 16.51 -11.66
N PHE A 240 -9.56 16.98 -11.01
CA PHE A 240 -8.21 16.45 -11.24
C PHE A 240 -8.14 14.94 -10.99
N ILE A 241 -8.64 14.44 -9.84
CA ILE A 241 -8.61 13.00 -9.53
C ILE A 241 -9.47 12.19 -10.49
N TRP A 242 -10.66 12.69 -10.87
CA TRP A 242 -11.49 12.04 -11.88
C TRP A 242 -10.77 11.94 -13.23
N LYS A 243 -10.15 13.03 -13.68
CA LYS A 243 -9.38 13.09 -14.95
C LYS A 243 -8.13 12.22 -14.92
N MET A 244 -7.37 12.22 -13.83
CA MET A 244 -6.23 11.32 -13.64
C MET A 244 -6.66 9.85 -13.71
N ARG A 245 -7.75 9.47 -13.04
CA ARG A 245 -8.29 8.11 -13.10
C ARG A 245 -8.84 7.76 -14.48
N TYR A 246 -9.52 8.69 -15.15
CA TYR A 246 -10.01 8.49 -16.52
C TYR A 246 -8.87 8.29 -17.53
N ALA A 247 -7.77 9.05 -17.39
CA ALA A 247 -6.55 8.85 -18.17
C ALA A 247 -5.91 7.48 -17.88
N LEU A 248 -5.77 7.08 -16.61
CA LEU A 248 -5.22 5.77 -16.22
C LEU A 248 -6.03 4.59 -16.78
N GLU A 249 -7.35 4.71 -16.89
CA GLU A 249 -8.25 3.67 -17.41
C GLU A 249 -8.52 3.78 -18.93
N CYS A 250 -7.84 4.68 -19.65
CA CYS A 250 -8.11 4.93 -21.07
C CYS A 250 -7.60 3.77 -21.97
N PRO A 251 -8.04 3.70 -23.24
CA PRO A 251 -7.62 2.64 -24.15
C PRO A 251 -6.11 2.64 -24.46
N TYR A 252 -5.47 3.81 -24.56
CA TYR A 252 -4.03 3.93 -24.82
C TYR A 252 -3.21 3.37 -23.65
N VAL A 253 -3.42 3.90 -22.45
CA VAL A 253 -2.71 3.44 -21.23
C VAL A 253 -2.95 1.95 -21.00
N SER A 254 -4.18 1.47 -21.19
CA SER A 254 -4.49 0.03 -21.08
C SER A 254 -3.64 -0.86 -22.00
N GLN A 255 -3.19 -0.39 -23.16
CA GLN A 255 -2.38 -1.17 -24.11
C GLN A 255 -0.86 -1.07 -23.86
N HIS A 256 -0.40 -0.05 -23.12
CA HIS A 256 1.03 0.25 -22.91
C HIS A 256 1.50 0.15 -21.44
N ILE A 257 0.60 0.11 -20.45
CA ILE A 257 0.97 0.11 -19.03
C ILE A 257 1.78 -1.13 -18.60
N ASN A 258 1.71 -2.22 -19.37
CA ASN A 258 2.55 -3.40 -19.18
C ASN A 258 4.05 -3.09 -19.34
N GLU A 259 4.42 -2.16 -20.21
CA GLU A 259 5.82 -1.72 -20.42
C GLU A 259 6.43 -1.13 -19.14
N TRP A 260 5.63 -0.40 -18.36
CA TRP A 260 6.05 0.12 -17.07
C TRP A 260 6.02 -0.94 -15.97
N ILE A 261 5.08 -1.88 -16.03
CA ILE A 261 5.06 -3.03 -15.11
C ILE A 261 6.33 -3.88 -15.31
N ASP A 262 6.83 -4.03 -16.53
CA ASP A 262 8.12 -4.66 -16.80
C ASP A 262 9.32 -3.92 -16.19
N LEU A 263 9.25 -2.58 -16.08
CA LEU A 263 10.28 -1.76 -15.41
C LEU A 263 10.19 -1.76 -13.87
N VAL A 264 9.01 -1.99 -13.29
CA VAL A 264 8.81 -1.80 -11.83
C VAL A 264 8.57 -3.09 -11.07
N PHE A 265 7.98 -4.11 -11.70
CA PHE A 265 7.69 -5.42 -11.13
C PHE A 265 8.20 -6.60 -11.97
N GLY A 266 8.69 -6.37 -13.19
CA GLY A 266 8.95 -7.42 -14.17
C GLY A 266 10.38 -7.56 -14.64
N ILE A 267 10.54 -8.05 -15.87
CA ILE A 267 11.83 -8.54 -16.37
C ILE A 267 12.92 -7.44 -16.42
N PHE A 268 12.53 -6.18 -16.63
CA PHE A 268 13.43 -5.03 -16.79
C PHE A 268 13.66 -4.21 -15.50
N GLN A 269 13.24 -4.71 -14.33
CA GLN A 269 13.44 -4.03 -13.03
C GLN A 269 14.92 -3.72 -12.72
N ARG A 270 15.86 -4.50 -13.27
CA ARG A 270 17.32 -4.28 -13.23
C ARG A 270 17.88 -4.48 -14.63
N SER A 271 17.98 -3.40 -15.42
CA SER A 271 18.39 -3.49 -16.83
C SER A 271 19.08 -2.21 -17.34
N GLU A 272 20.34 -2.35 -17.77
CA GLU A 272 21.09 -1.26 -18.43
C GLU A 272 20.47 -0.88 -19.79
N GLN A 273 20.05 -1.87 -20.58
CA GLN A 273 19.39 -1.68 -21.88
C GLN A 273 18.13 -0.81 -21.75
N HIS A 274 17.31 -1.07 -20.72
CA HIS A 274 16.10 -0.28 -20.42
C HIS A 274 16.37 0.91 -19.49
N LYS A 275 17.65 1.27 -19.28
CA LYS A 275 18.10 2.45 -18.53
C LYS A 275 17.59 2.49 -17.08
N ASN A 276 17.40 1.31 -16.51
CA ASN A 276 16.67 1.06 -15.27
C ASN A 276 17.56 0.33 -14.26
N VAL A 277 18.51 1.06 -13.67
CA VAL A 277 19.49 0.53 -12.71
C VAL A 277 19.56 1.43 -11.48
N TYR A 278 18.86 1.03 -10.43
CA TYR A 278 18.94 1.60 -9.09
C TYR A 278 20.19 1.14 -8.34
N HIS A 279 20.51 1.82 -7.24
CA HIS A 279 21.57 1.44 -6.29
C HIS A 279 21.44 -0.02 -5.83
N PRO A 280 22.54 -0.77 -5.60
CA PRO A 280 22.46 -2.18 -5.19
C PRO A 280 21.57 -2.45 -3.97
N PHE A 281 21.69 -1.66 -2.89
CA PHE A 281 20.82 -1.78 -1.71
C PHE A 281 19.33 -1.46 -1.96
N SER A 282 18.93 -1.07 -3.18
CA SER A 282 17.51 -0.92 -3.55
C SER A 282 16.85 -2.24 -3.99
N TYR A 283 17.60 -3.31 -4.28
CA TYR A 283 17.06 -4.61 -4.71
C TYR A 283 16.86 -5.56 -3.52
N HIS A 284 15.82 -6.40 -3.55
CA HIS A 284 15.60 -7.42 -2.52
C HIS A 284 16.72 -8.47 -2.52
N GLU A 285 17.31 -8.76 -3.68
CA GLU A 285 18.42 -9.70 -3.86
C GLU A 285 19.74 -9.25 -3.21
N SER A 286 19.80 -8.05 -2.63
CA SER A 286 20.93 -7.63 -1.78
C SER A 286 20.78 -8.04 -0.31
N LEU A 287 19.61 -8.49 0.13
CA LEU A 287 19.44 -9.14 1.43
C LEU A 287 19.83 -10.62 1.28
N THR A 288 20.87 -11.06 2.02
CA THR A 288 21.32 -12.47 2.00
C THR A 288 21.64 -12.95 3.41
N ASP A 289 21.51 -14.26 3.65
CA ASP A 289 21.65 -14.89 4.97
C ASP A 289 23.07 -14.75 5.59
N ASN A 290 24.06 -14.32 4.81
CA ASN A 290 25.46 -14.19 5.21
C ASN A 290 25.96 -12.74 5.27
N LEU A 291 25.06 -11.74 5.34
CA LEU A 291 25.44 -10.36 5.59
C LEU A 291 26.00 -10.17 7.01
N ASP A 292 27.10 -9.45 7.14
CA ASP A 292 27.54 -8.91 8.43
C ASP A 292 26.64 -7.77 8.92
N GLU A 293 26.74 -7.46 10.22
CA GLU A 293 25.90 -6.46 10.89
C GLU A 293 26.07 -5.05 10.31
N GLU A 294 27.28 -4.69 9.87
CA GLU A 294 27.56 -3.38 9.27
C GLU A 294 26.89 -3.26 7.89
N SER A 295 27.05 -4.27 7.04
CA SER A 295 26.42 -4.33 5.71
C SER A 295 24.89 -4.37 5.81
N LEU A 296 24.34 -5.10 6.79
CA LEU A 296 22.90 -5.13 7.07
C LEU A 296 22.40 -3.74 7.53
N ALA A 297 23.11 -3.09 8.45
CA ALA A 297 22.76 -1.74 8.92
C ALA A 297 22.86 -0.71 7.79
N LEU A 298 23.85 -0.79 6.91
CA LEU A 298 23.98 0.07 5.73
C LEU A 298 22.82 -0.14 4.74
N LEU A 299 22.43 -1.39 4.47
CA LEU A 299 21.28 -1.73 3.62
C LEU A 299 19.97 -1.22 4.22
N GLN A 300 19.75 -1.43 5.53
CA GLN A 300 18.55 -0.94 6.24
C GLN A 300 18.47 0.60 6.19
N ASN A 301 19.57 1.30 6.48
CA ASN A 301 19.63 2.76 6.41
C ASN A 301 19.41 3.27 4.99
N HIS A 302 19.92 2.60 3.96
CA HIS A 302 19.64 2.94 2.56
C HIS A 302 18.16 2.78 2.23
N CYS A 303 17.53 1.66 2.59
CA CYS A 303 16.10 1.43 2.37
C CYS A 303 15.24 2.48 3.10
N ALA A 304 15.56 2.80 4.35
CA ALA A 304 14.82 3.77 5.17
C ALA A 304 14.92 5.20 4.65
N ASN A 305 16.02 5.60 3.99
CA ASN A 305 16.20 6.98 3.51
C ASN A 305 15.92 7.14 2.01
N PHE A 306 16.29 6.16 1.19
CA PHE A 306 16.28 6.23 -0.28
C PHE A 306 15.28 5.28 -0.94
N GLY A 307 14.70 4.33 -0.20
CA GLY A 307 13.65 3.40 -0.64
C GLY A 307 14.15 2.14 -1.36
N CYS A 308 13.49 1.01 -1.10
CA CYS A 308 13.68 -0.24 -1.84
C CYS A 308 12.70 -0.37 -3.02
N LEU A 309 13.03 -1.22 -3.99
CA LEU A 309 12.12 -1.63 -5.07
C LEU A 309 10.98 -2.50 -4.53
N PRO A 310 9.88 -2.71 -5.29
CA PRO A 310 8.95 -3.80 -5.00
C PRO A 310 9.61 -5.16 -5.27
N MET A 311 9.11 -6.24 -4.66
CA MET A 311 9.53 -7.59 -5.08
C MET A 311 9.21 -7.82 -6.56
N LYS A 312 10.15 -8.43 -7.29
CA LYS A 312 9.95 -8.82 -8.68
C LYS A 312 8.90 -9.93 -8.77
N LEU A 313 7.89 -9.69 -9.60
CA LEU A 313 6.72 -10.56 -9.81
C LEU A 313 6.78 -11.32 -11.14
N PHE A 314 7.49 -10.79 -12.15
CA PHE A 314 7.51 -11.36 -13.50
C PHE A 314 8.93 -11.63 -14.00
N SER A 315 9.14 -12.88 -14.42
CA SER A 315 10.36 -13.40 -15.05
C SER A 315 10.34 -13.32 -16.58
N GLN A 316 9.22 -12.91 -17.17
CA GLN A 316 8.98 -12.74 -18.61
C GLN A 316 8.36 -11.36 -18.89
N LEU A 317 8.30 -10.96 -20.17
CA LEU A 317 7.59 -9.74 -20.60
C LEU A 317 6.14 -9.76 -20.15
N HIS A 318 5.67 -8.66 -19.58
CA HIS A 318 4.31 -8.54 -19.11
C HIS A 318 3.33 -8.48 -20.28
N ALA A 319 2.34 -9.38 -20.27
CA ALA A 319 1.31 -9.45 -21.29
C ALA A 319 0.58 -8.11 -21.46
N GLN A 320 0.31 -7.71 -22.71
CA GLN A 320 -0.57 -6.59 -23.00
C GLN A 320 -2.01 -6.93 -22.62
N ARG A 321 -2.77 -5.88 -22.25
CA ARG A 321 -4.20 -6.00 -21.94
C ARG A 321 -5.00 -6.23 -23.22
N THR A 322 -6.03 -7.07 -23.17
CA THR A 322 -6.91 -7.30 -24.32
C THR A 322 -7.59 -5.98 -24.73
N PRO A 323 -7.44 -5.52 -25.99
CA PRO A 323 -8.07 -4.28 -26.43
C PRO A 323 -9.58 -4.32 -26.27
N ARG A 324 -10.17 -3.24 -25.76
CA ARG A 324 -11.63 -3.06 -25.75
C ARG A 324 -12.13 -2.96 -27.19
N LEU A 325 -12.58 -4.08 -27.75
CA LEU A 325 -13.34 -4.11 -29.00
C LEU A 325 -14.54 -3.18 -28.87
N ARG A 326 -14.51 -2.03 -29.55
CA ARG A 326 -15.70 -1.20 -29.76
C ARG A 326 -16.69 -2.07 -30.53
N LYS A 327 -17.72 -2.60 -29.86
CA LYS A 327 -18.86 -3.24 -30.53
C LYS A 327 -19.42 -2.22 -31.52
N SER A 328 -19.23 -2.48 -32.81
CA SER A 328 -19.68 -1.57 -33.85
C SER A 328 -21.19 -1.41 -33.77
N LEU A 329 -21.68 -0.17 -33.68
CA LEU A 329 -23.12 0.15 -33.72
C LEU A 329 -23.68 0.06 -35.15
N THR A 330 -23.21 -0.92 -35.92
CA THR A 330 -23.59 -1.21 -37.31
C THR A 330 -24.52 -2.43 -37.37
N SER A 331 -25.56 -2.42 -36.55
CA SER A 331 -26.84 -3.06 -36.89
C SER A 331 -27.97 -2.11 -36.54
N ARG A 332 -28.65 -1.59 -37.58
CA ARG A 332 -29.92 -0.87 -37.42
C ARG A 332 -31.03 -1.90 -37.18
N ASN A 333 -31.01 -2.56 -36.03
CA ASN A 333 -32.20 -3.23 -35.55
C ASN A 333 -33.15 -2.13 -35.07
N THR A 334 -34.15 -1.82 -35.90
CA THR A 334 -35.29 -1.00 -35.52
C THR A 334 -35.94 -1.62 -34.29
N PHE A 335 -36.01 -0.87 -33.20
CA PHE A 335 -36.81 -1.26 -32.03
C PHE A 335 -38.29 -1.19 -32.43
N ASP A 336 -38.83 -2.33 -32.86
CA ASP A 336 -40.27 -2.51 -32.96
C ASP A 336 -40.84 -2.65 -31.54
N LEU A 337 -41.71 -1.71 -31.15
CA LEU A 337 -42.29 -1.62 -29.82
C LEU A 337 -43.56 -2.48 -29.64
N SER A 338 -43.90 -3.34 -30.61
CA SER A 338 -45.16 -4.11 -30.60
C SER A 338 -45.13 -5.45 -29.84
N GLU A 339 -43.97 -6.08 -29.63
CA GLU A 339 -43.91 -7.46 -29.10
C GLU A 339 -43.99 -7.62 -27.56
N GLN A 340 -44.14 -6.55 -26.76
CA GLN A 340 -44.29 -6.68 -25.29
C GLN A 340 -45.69 -7.12 -24.80
N LYS A 341 -46.42 -7.95 -25.58
CA LYS A 341 -47.75 -8.50 -25.22
C LYS A 341 -47.92 -10.01 -25.45
N LYS A 342 -46.84 -10.77 -25.28
CA LYS A 342 -46.75 -12.16 -24.80
C LYS A 342 -45.33 -12.28 -24.18
N GLU A 343 -45.08 -12.92 -23.05
CA GLU A 343 -45.89 -13.86 -22.28
C GLU A 343 -45.96 -13.48 -20.80
N LYS A 344 -47.16 -13.57 -20.21
CA LYS A 344 -47.30 -13.88 -18.78
C LYS A 344 -47.73 -15.33 -18.65
N THR A 345 -47.22 -16.02 -17.63
CA THR A 345 -47.70 -17.26 -16.98
C THR A 345 -46.73 -18.44 -17.05
N ILE A 346 -45.64 -18.37 -16.26
CA ILE A 346 -45.07 -19.56 -15.61
C ILE A 346 -45.02 -19.32 -14.10
N ARG A 347 -45.35 -20.38 -13.36
CA ARG A 347 -45.75 -20.46 -11.95
C ARG A 347 -44.70 -19.92 -10.97
N SER A 348 -45.20 -19.40 -9.85
CA SER A 348 -44.42 -19.12 -8.64
C SER A 348 -44.01 -20.41 -7.92
N SER A 349 -42.72 -20.56 -7.64
CA SER A 349 -42.18 -21.49 -6.63
C SER A 349 -41.21 -20.72 -5.74
N THR A 350 -41.59 -20.49 -4.49
CA THR A 350 -40.83 -19.68 -3.54
C THR A 350 -39.86 -20.55 -2.73
N GLU A 351 -38.56 -20.46 -3.03
CA GLU A 351 -37.54 -20.87 -2.08
C GLU A 351 -37.17 -19.68 -1.17
N LYS A 352 -36.91 -19.96 0.11
CA LYS A 352 -36.74 -18.94 1.16
C LYS A 352 -35.26 -18.70 1.42
N LEU A 353 -34.83 -17.44 1.45
CA LEU A 353 -33.68 -17.07 2.27
C LEU A 353 -34.10 -17.12 3.75
N PRO A 354 -33.28 -17.64 4.68
CA PRO A 354 -33.55 -17.56 6.10
C PRO A 354 -33.38 -16.13 6.62
N THR A 355 -34.43 -15.56 7.20
CA THR A 355 -34.35 -14.34 8.00
C THR A 355 -34.06 -14.71 9.45
N LEU A 356 -32.98 -14.17 10.03
CA LEU A 356 -32.72 -14.29 11.46
C LEU A 356 -33.56 -13.24 12.20
N ALA A 357 -34.38 -13.66 13.16
CA ALA A 357 -35.26 -12.76 13.91
C ALA A 357 -34.56 -12.21 15.16
N THR A 358 -34.63 -10.89 15.36
CA THR A 358 -34.29 -10.25 16.63
C THR A 358 -35.49 -10.30 17.59
N SER A 359 -35.22 -10.47 18.88
CA SER A 359 -36.20 -10.27 19.95
C SER A 359 -35.52 -9.69 21.19
N GLU A 360 -35.70 -8.40 21.41
CA GLU A 360 -35.16 -7.70 22.57
C GLU A 360 -35.84 -8.13 23.88
N LYS A 361 -35.12 -8.01 25.00
CA LYS A 361 -35.74 -7.78 26.31
C LYS A 361 -34.80 -6.96 27.21
N VAL A 362 -35.36 -5.93 27.83
CA VAL A 362 -34.68 -4.86 28.57
C VAL A 362 -34.72 -5.13 30.08
N ILE A 363 -33.72 -4.64 30.86
CA ILE A 363 -33.84 -4.02 32.21
C ILE A 363 -32.47 -3.53 32.71
N ASN A 364 -32.46 -2.47 33.54
CA ASN A 364 -31.27 -1.73 34.00
C ASN A 364 -30.77 -2.16 35.41
N SER A 365 -29.49 -1.91 35.76
CA SER A 365 -29.04 -0.86 36.73
C SER A 365 -27.81 -1.16 37.63
N SER A 366 -26.80 -0.27 37.55
CA SER A 366 -25.99 0.34 38.65
C SER A 366 -24.99 -0.42 39.57
N LEU A 367 -23.71 -0.02 39.44
CA LEU A 367 -22.80 0.54 40.49
C LEU A 367 -21.86 -0.33 41.42
N LEU A 368 -20.57 0.10 41.44
CA LEU A 368 -19.57 0.21 42.55
C LEU A 368 -18.54 -0.91 42.91
N ASP A 369 -17.25 -0.54 42.71
CA ASP A 369 -16.11 -0.52 43.65
C ASP A 369 -15.22 -1.73 44.11
N ASN A 370 -13.93 -1.58 43.78
CA ASN A 370 -12.70 -1.73 44.61
C ASN A 370 -12.16 -3.12 45.07
N ASN A 371 -10.83 -3.18 45.33
CA ASN A 371 -10.03 -4.43 45.33
C ASN A 371 -8.67 -4.31 46.09
N PRO A 372 -8.21 -5.35 46.82
CA PRO A 372 -6.76 -5.59 47.03
C PRO A 372 -6.28 -7.07 46.84
N LEU A 373 -5.04 -7.38 47.21
CA LEU A 373 -4.32 -8.67 47.05
C LEU A 373 -4.44 -9.55 48.35
N SER A 374 -3.94 -10.80 48.48
CA SER A 374 -2.94 -11.61 47.75
C SER A 374 -3.12 -13.14 47.97
N LEU A 375 -2.29 -14.02 47.36
CA LEU A 375 -2.23 -15.47 47.63
C LEU A 375 -0.85 -16.10 47.26
N ILE A 376 -0.64 -17.40 47.53
CA ILE A 376 0.66 -18.12 47.48
C ILE A 376 0.48 -19.51 46.82
N GLY A 377 1.36 -19.93 45.88
CA GLY A 377 1.38 -21.30 45.31
C GLY A 377 2.32 -21.48 44.11
N ASN A 378 2.67 -22.74 43.77
CA ASN A 378 3.60 -23.10 42.67
C ASN A 378 2.90 -23.94 41.55
N PRO A 379 3.46 -24.00 40.31
CA PRO A 379 2.69 -24.32 39.08
C PRO A 379 2.92 -25.72 38.47
N ILE A 380 2.23 -26.01 37.35
CA ILE A 380 2.35 -27.19 36.47
C ILE A 380 2.44 -26.74 35.00
N LEU A 381 2.98 -27.59 34.10
CA LEU A 381 3.35 -27.31 32.70
C LEU A 381 2.77 -28.34 31.71
N PHE A 382 2.47 -27.94 30.47
CA PHE A 382 2.10 -28.82 29.35
C PHE A 382 2.69 -28.31 28.00
N GLU A 383 2.91 -29.23 27.05
CA GLU A 383 3.42 -28.95 25.70
C GLU A 383 2.31 -28.76 24.66
N ASN A 384 2.66 -28.15 23.52
CA ASN A 384 1.78 -27.73 22.42
C ASN A 384 0.74 -26.68 22.87
N GLY A 385 1.18 -25.42 22.78
CA GLY A 385 0.86 -24.39 23.76
C GLY A 385 -0.55 -23.78 23.82
N VAL A 386 -0.61 -22.78 24.70
CA VAL A 386 -1.82 -22.20 25.28
C VAL A 386 -1.80 -20.68 25.06
N CYS A 387 -2.90 -20.10 24.59
CA CYS A 387 -3.14 -18.67 24.85
C CYS A 387 -3.70 -18.50 26.24
N VAL A 388 -3.27 -17.47 26.97
CA VAL A 388 -3.70 -17.21 28.35
C VAL A 388 -4.11 -15.75 28.51
N THR A 389 -5.18 -15.51 29.27
CA THR A 389 -5.48 -14.16 29.77
C THR A 389 -4.41 -13.77 30.78
N ASN A 390 -4.29 -12.48 31.10
CA ASN A 390 -3.64 -12.06 32.35
C ASN A 390 -4.45 -12.51 33.60
N LYS A 391 -5.73 -12.94 33.46
CA LYS A 391 -6.49 -13.82 34.39
C LYS A 391 -5.97 -15.27 34.42
N GLY A 392 -4.85 -15.60 33.77
CA GLY A 392 -4.26 -16.94 33.74
C GLY A 392 -5.18 -18.06 33.23
N GLN A 393 -6.36 -17.73 32.72
CA GLN A 393 -7.31 -18.69 32.17
C GLN A 393 -6.91 -19.04 30.74
N ILE A 394 -7.01 -20.33 30.45
CA ILE A 394 -6.56 -21.00 29.23
C ILE A 394 -7.57 -20.82 28.11
N ILE A 395 -7.05 -20.51 26.93
CA ILE A 395 -7.79 -20.05 25.74
C ILE A 395 -7.26 -20.75 24.47
N LYS A 396 -6.57 -21.88 24.66
CA LYS A 396 -6.39 -23.05 23.78
C LYS A 396 -5.51 -24.09 24.49
N GLU A 397 -5.56 -25.36 24.07
CA GLU A 397 -4.38 -26.24 23.99
C GLU A 397 -4.18 -26.72 22.52
N ILE A 398 -2.92 -26.82 22.05
CA ILE A 398 -2.59 -27.20 20.66
C ILE A 398 -2.33 -28.72 20.53
N ASP A 399 -2.79 -29.56 21.46
CA ASP A 399 -3.04 -30.99 21.21
C ASP A 399 -3.96 -31.65 22.26
N ASN A 400 -4.44 -32.86 21.96
CA ASN A 400 -5.46 -33.60 22.74
C ASN A 400 -4.94 -34.25 24.03
N ASN A 401 -4.47 -33.47 25.01
CA ASN A 401 -4.31 -33.93 26.40
C ASN A 401 -5.22 -33.13 27.35
N PRO A 402 -5.77 -33.74 28.42
CA PRO A 402 -6.70 -33.05 29.31
C PRO A 402 -5.95 -32.23 30.38
N LEU A 403 -6.04 -30.91 30.30
CA LEU A 403 -5.50 -30.03 31.34
C LEU A 403 -6.41 -29.96 32.57
N ILE A 404 -5.82 -30.25 33.72
CA ILE A 404 -6.52 -30.33 35.02
C ILE A 404 -6.13 -29.12 35.88
N LEU A 405 -6.99 -28.10 35.87
CA LEU A 405 -6.91 -26.96 36.78
C LEU A 405 -7.68 -27.28 38.07
N ASN A 406 -6.94 -27.48 39.17
CA ASN A 406 -7.52 -27.62 40.50
C ASN A 406 -7.72 -26.23 41.16
N ASP A 407 -8.97 -25.82 41.35
CA ASP A 407 -9.47 -24.85 42.33
C ASP A 407 -8.58 -23.64 42.71
N GLN A 408 -8.20 -22.81 41.73
CA GLN A 408 -7.94 -21.39 41.98
C GLN A 408 -8.04 -20.48 40.74
N SER A 409 -8.44 -19.23 40.97
CA SER A 409 -8.58 -18.19 39.94
C SER A 409 -7.40 -17.22 39.95
N ILE A 410 -6.97 -16.79 38.75
CA ILE A 410 -5.89 -15.81 38.54
C ILE A 410 -6.54 -14.46 38.09
N LYS A 411 -5.80 -13.34 37.94
CA LYS A 411 -6.35 -11.96 37.93
C LYS A 411 -5.93 -11.09 36.71
N ILE A 412 -6.88 -10.74 35.82
CA ILE A 412 -6.80 -9.70 34.74
C ILE A 412 -6.61 -8.36 35.46
N PRO A 413 -5.44 -7.67 35.37
CA PRO A 413 -5.44 -6.21 35.28
C PRO A 413 -6.09 -5.77 33.96
N ASN A 414 -6.58 -4.54 33.89
CA ASN A 414 -6.95 -3.95 32.59
C ASN A 414 -5.78 -4.12 31.59
N GLU A 415 -6.06 -4.14 30.28
CA GLU A 415 -5.07 -4.29 29.18
C GLU A 415 -4.64 -5.72 28.71
N SER A 416 -5.41 -6.82 28.82
CA SER A 416 -5.05 -8.06 28.04
C SER A 416 -6.15 -9.10 27.74
N PHE A 417 -6.02 -9.74 26.58
CA PHE A 417 -6.62 -11.04 26.20
C PHE A 417 -5.69 -11.81 25.24
N CYS A 418 -6.00 -13.07 24.95
CA CYS A 418 -5.28 -13.96 24.02
C CYS A 418 -6.30 -15.00 23.50
N VAL A 419 -6.18 -15.57 22.30
CA VAL A 419 -7.01 -16.72 21.85
C VAL A 419 -6.21 -17.59 20.87
N VAL A 420 -6.37 -18.91 20.92
CA VAL A 420 -6.11 -19.80 19.75
C VAL A 420 -7.29 -20.81 19.62
N SER A 421 -7.51 -21.41 18.45
CA SER A 421 -8.79 -22.04 18.05
C SER A 421 -9.14 -23.48 18.50
N GLY A 422 -10.45 -23.81 18.52
CA GLY A 422 -10.96 -25.18 18.23
C GLY A 422 -12.29 -25.54 18.94
N GLU A 423 -13.39 -25.96 18.30
CA GLU A 423 -13.65 -26.13 16.86
C GLU A 423 -15.02 -25.55 16.39
N ASN A 424 -15.91 -25.14 17.30
CA ASN A 424 -17.24 -24.59 16.98
C ASN A 424 -17.58 -23.30 17.77
N TYR A 425 -16.59 -22.39 17.89
CA TYR A 425 -16.68 -21.06 18.53
C TYR A 425 -16.89 -21.14 20.08
N ASP A 426 -16.61 -20.13 20.92
CA ASP A 426 -16.29 -18.71 20.71
C ASP A 426 -14.92 -18.27 21.33
N ILE A 427 -14.80 -16.98 21.72
CA ILE A 427 -13.71 -16.02 21.38
C ILE A 427 -13.16 -15.36 22.68
N LEU A 428 -12.62 -14.12 22.60
CA LEU A 428 -12.82 -12.95 23.51
C LEU A 428 -11.54 -12.43 24.23
N LEU A 429 -11.30 -11.11 24.34
CA LEU A 429 -11.83 -9.89 23.66
C LEU A 429 -10.64 -9.21 22.90
N SER A 430 -10.59 -7.98 22.34
CA SER A 430 -11.29 -6.67 22.41
C SER A 430 -11.12 -5.80 23.67
N THR A 431 -10.55 -4.59 23.51
CA THR A 431 -10.71 -3.49 24.47
C THR A 431 -12.16 -3.03 24.51
N GLU A 432 -12.62 -2.55 25.67
CA GLU A 432 -13.81 -1.71 25.79
C GLU A 432 -13.50 -0.45 26.59
N ASP A 433 -13.63 0.69 25.93
CA ASP A 433 -14.30 1.84 26.52
C ASP A 433 -15.43 2.17 25.52
N ASP A 434 -16.56 1.49 25.67
CA ASP A 434 -17.72 1.60 24.78
C ASP A 434 -18.92 2.07 25.61
N ASN A 435 -19.60 3.13 25.15
CA ASN A 435 -20.67 3.78 25.90
C ASN A 435 -21.71 4.49 25.01
N CYS A 436 -22.11 3.86 23.89
CA CYS A 436 -23.49 3.83 23.33
C CYS A 436 -23.54 3.15 21.95
#